data_AF-A0A1H1TID3-F1
#
_entry.id   AF-A0A1H1TID3-F1
#
_cell.length_a   1.000
_cell.length_b   1.000
_cell.length_c   1.000
_cell.angle_alpha   90.00
_cell.angle_beta   90.00
_cell.angle_gamma   90.00
#
_symmetry.space_group_name_H-M   'P 1'
#
loop_
_entity.id
_entity.type
_entity.pdbx_description
1 polymer ?
#
loop_
_entity_poly.entity_id
_entity_poly.type
_entity_poly.pdbx_seq_one_letter_code
_entity_poly.pdbx_strand_id
1 'polypeptide(L)'
;MKHLTTTEVRFISPAHAHKKQELFSVNPNVDAQNALHIASDLLASVMDSLADAASGEIPLEGNNAFMVTHTVESARAALNSVLWKLEINDLNSGA
;
A
#
# COMPACT_ATOMS: atom_id res chain seq x y z
N MET A 1 -9.04 -16.87 -35.10
CA MET A 1 -9.07 -16.30 -33.74
C MET A 1 -7.63 -16.06 -33.32
N LYS A 2 -7.26 -14.83 -32.90
CA LYS A 2 -5.90 -14.56 -32.42
C LYS A 2 -5.79 -15.04 -30.97
N HIS A 3 -4.93 -16.04 -30.71
CA HIS A 3 -4.62 -16.46 -29.35
C HIS A 3 -3.74 -15.39 -28.68
N LEU A 4 -4.19 -14.89 -27.53
CA LEU A 4 -3.39 -14.05 -26.65
C LEU A 4 -2.52 -14.97 -25.81
N THR A 5 -1.21 -14.95 -26.03
CA THR A 5 -0.24 -15.70 -25.24
C THR A 5 0.55 -14.75 -24.35
N THR A 6 0.81 -15.17 -23.11
CA THR A 6 1.63 -14.44 -22.15
C THR A 6 3.12 -14.70 -22.40
N THR A 7 3.96 -13.69 -22.20
CA THR A 7 5.42 -13.81 -22.30
C THR A 7 6.02 -13.93 -20.90
N GLU A 8 7.04 -14.77 -20.74
CA GLU A 8 7.81 -14.87 -19.50
C GLU A 8 8.50 -13.53 -19.19
N VAL A 9 8.28 -13.00 -17.99
CA VAL A 9 8.95 -11.79 -17.49
C VAL A 9 9.71 -12.18 -16.23
N ARG A 10 11.01 -11.85 -16.16
CA ARG A 10 11.79 -12.05 -14.93
C ARG A 10 11.17 -11.23 -13.81
N PHE A 11 11.00 -11.86 -12.64
CA PHE A 11 10.62 -11.15 -11.42
C PHE A 11 11.64 -10.04 -11.14
N ILE A 12 11.22 -8.78 -11.31
CA ILE A 12 12.04 -7.64 -10.92
C ILE A 12 11.84 -7.48 -9.42
N SER A 13 12.84 -7.92 -8.65
CA SER A 13 12.86 -7.71 -7.20
C SER A 13 12.59 -6.23 -6.91
N PRO A 14 11.62 -5.89 -6.04
CA PRO A 14 11.35 -4.52 -5.67
C PRO A 14 12.67 -3.90 -5.21
N ALA A 15 13.14 -2.92 -5.98
CA ALA A 15 14.47 -2.43 -5.81
C ALA A 15 14.54 -1.75 -4.43
N HIS A 16 15.33 -2.35 -3.53
CA HIS A 16 15.94 -1.68 -2.38
C HIS A 16 15.14 -1.56 -1.06
N ALA A 17 14.72 -2.69 -0.49
CA ALA A 17 14.41 -2.79 0.95
C ALA A 17 15.46 -2.10 1.87
N HIS A 18 16.74 -2.10 1.48
CA HIS A 18 17.85 -1.48 2.21
C HIS A 18 18.05 0.02 1.93
N LYS A 19 17.46 0.59 0.88
CA LYS A 19 17.59 2.03 0.56
C LYS A 19 16.39 2.87 1.01
N LYS A 20 15.37 2.25 1.64
CA LYS A 20 14.11 2.93 2.01
C LYS A 20 13.53 3.74 0.85
N GLN A 21 13.78 3.32 -0.40
CA GLN A 21 13.16 3.97 -1.54
C GLN A 21 11.69 3.66 -1.44
N GLU A 22 10.85 4.70 -1.44
CA GLU A 22 9.40 4.58 -1.33
C GLU A 22 8.92 3.62 -2.42
N LEU A 23 8.69 2.35 -2.06
CA LEU A 23 8.15 1.32 -2.94
C LEU A 23 6.74 1.67 -3.42
N PHE A 24 6.16 2.73 -2.86
CA PHE A 24 4.81 3.19 -3.09
C PHE A 24 4.84 4.68 -3.40
N SER A 25 5.16 5.03 -4.65
CA SER A 25 4.87 6.40 -5.13
C SER A 25 3.35 6.57 -5.18
N VAL A 26 2.84 7.61 -4.54
CA VAL A 26 1.42 7.98 -4.65
C VAL A 26 1.16 8.43 -6.08
N ASN A 27 0.37 7.66 -6.83
CA ASN A 27 -0.06 8.09 -8.16
C ASN A 27 -0.97 9.32 -8.01
N PRO A 28 -0.65 10.46 -8.63
CA PRO A 28 -1.53 11.62 -8.59
C PRO A 28 -2.86 11.28 -9.30
N ASN A 29 -3.95 11.83 -8.80
CA ASN A 29 -5.32 11.68 -9.35
C ASN A 29 -5.98 10.31 -9.22
N VAL A 30 -5.59 9.50 -8.24
CA VAL A 30 -6.41 8.35 -7.84
C VAL A 30 -7.75 8.84 -7.30
N ASP A 31 -8.82 8.17 -7.70
CA ASP A 31 -10.16 8.41 -7.17
C ASP A 31 -10.18 8.16 -5.65
N ALA A 32 -10.84 9.04 -4.89
CA ALA A 32 -10.81 9.00 -3.44
C ALA A 32 -11.43 7.70 -2.87
N GLN A 33 -12.50 7.21 -3.48
CA GLN A 33 -13.13 5.95 -3.08
C GLN A 33 -12.18 4.78 -3.36
N ASN A 34 -11.51 4.78 -4.50
CA ASN A 34 -10.52 3.76 -4.83
C ASN A 34 -9.32 3.77 -3.88
N ALA A 35 -8.80 4.95 -3.52
CA ALA A 35 -7.70 5.08 -2.57
C ALA A 35 -8.08 4.59 -1.16
N LEU A 36 -9.31 4.87 -0.71
CA LEU A 36 -9.83 4.36 0.56
C LEU A 36 -10.00 2.83 0.54
N HIS A 37 -10.52 2.26 -0.56
CA HIS A 37 -10.60 0.80 -0.71
C HIS A 37 -9.21 0.16 -0.69
N ILE A 38 -8.24 0.71 -1.43
CA ILE A 38 -6.86 0.22 -1.42
C ILE A 38 -6.28 0.25 -0.01
N ALA A 39 -6.46 1.34 0.74
CA ALA A 39 -6.00 1.42 2.12
C ALA A 39 -6.66 0.35 3.00
N SER A 40 -7.97 0.14 2.85
CA SER A 40 -8.72 -0.89 3.58
C SER A 40 -8.19 -2.30 3.28
N ASP A 41 -7.99 -2.63 2.01
CA ASP A 41 -7.51 -3.94 1.58
C ASP A 41 -6.08 -4.22 2.08
N LEU A 42 -5.21 -3.21 2.02
CA LEU A 42 -3.85 -3.30 2.54
C LEU A 42 -3.85 -3.55 4.05
N LEU A 43 -4.64 -2.79 4.82
CA LEU A 43 -4.76 -3.01 6.26
C LEU A 43 -5.33 -4.40 6.56
N ALA A 44 -6.40 -4.81 5.87
CA ALA A 44 -6.99 -6.14 6.04
C ALA A 44 -5.98 -7.26 5.79
N SER A 45 -5.12 -7.11 4.78
CA SER A 45 -4.13 -8.13 4.40
C SER A 45 -3.08 -8.44 5.48
N VAL A 46 -2.90 -7.57 6.48
CA VAL A 46 -1.93 -7.76 7.57
C VAL A 46 -2.58 -8.01 8.94
N MET A 47 -3.92 -7.95 9.01
CA MET A 47 -4.63 -8.10 10.29
C MET A 47 -4.40 -9.46 10.93
N ASP A 48 -4.37 -10.54 10.14
CA ASP A 48 -4.14 -11.89 10.67
C ASP A 48 -2.72 -12.01 11.26
N SER A 49 -1.68 -11.55 10.54
CA SER A 49 -0.31 -11.51 11.06
C SER A 49 -0.18 -10.70 12.35
N LEU A 50 -0.94 -9.60 12.47
CA LEU A 50 -0.97 -8.78 13.69
C LEU A 50 -1.71 -9.48 14.82
N ALA A 51 -2.80 -10.21 14.52
CA ALA A 51 -3.56 -10.98 15.49
C ALA A 51 -2.74 -12.14 16.06
N ASP A 52 -2.04 -12.90 15.20
CA ASP A 52 -1.16 -13.99 15.59
C ASP A 52 0.00 -13.51 16.48
N ALA A 53 0.53 -12.33 16.18
CA ALA A 53 1.55 -11.70 17.00
C ALA A 53 1.01 -11.19 18.34
N ALA A 54 -0.20 -10.65 18.35
CA ALA A 54 -0.85 -10.14 19.57
C ALA A 54 -1.31 -11.28 20.50
N SER A 55 -1.72 -12.43 19.97
CA SER A 55 -2.06 -13.63 20.76
C SER A 55 -0.81 -14.34 21.31
N GLY A 56 0.38 -14.00 20.79
CA GLY A 56 1.64 -14.66 21.14
C GLY A 56 1.85 -15.99 20.44
N GLU A 57 1.03 -16.32 19.43
CA GLU A 57 1.15 -17.55 18.65
C GLU A 57 2.36 -17.50 17.71
N ILE A 58 2.51 -16.40 16.96
CA ILE A 58 3.61 -16.23 15.99
C ILE A 58 4.25 -14.86 16.19
N PRO A 59 5.54 -14.77 16.58
CA PRO A 59 6.20 -13.48 16.75
C PRO A 59 6.31 -12.74 15.42
N LEU A 60 6.06 -11.43 15.45
CA LEU A 60 6.24 -10.56 14.29
C LEU A 60 7.73 -10.17 14.15
N GLU A 61 8.48 -10.95 13.37
CA GLU A 61 9.92 -10.73 13.20
C GLU A 61 10.40 -10.93 11.76
N GLY A 62 11.63 -10.47 11.50
CA GLY A 62 12.32 -10.63 10.22
C GLY A 62 11.49 -10.15 9.02
N ASN A 63 11.31 -11.03 8.03
CA ASN A 63 10.58 -10.72 6.80
C ASN A 63 9.10 -10.41 7.04
N ASN A 64 8.46 -11.06 8.03
CA ASN A 64 7.05 -10.80 8.31
C ASN A 64 6.86 -9.39 8.88
N ALA A 65 7.71 -8.99 9.83
CA ALA A 65 7.74 -7.62 10.34
C ALA A 65 8.02 -6.58 9.24
N PHE A 66 8.96 -6.88 8.35
CA PHE A 66 9.28 -6.02 7.21
C PHE A 66 8.06 -5.82 6.29
N MET A 67 7.38 -6.91 5.91
CA MET A 67 6.21 -6.86 5.04
C MET A 67 5.04 -6.10 5.69
N VAL A 68 4.72 -6.41 6.95
CA VAL A 68 3.65 -5.71 7.69
C VAL A 68 3.93 -4.21 7.77
N THR A 69 5.18 -3.83 8.08
CA THR A 69 5.58 -2.40 8.13
C THR A 69 5.32 -1.70 6.80
N HIS A 70 5.77 -2.30 5.69
CA HIS A 70 5.62 -1.68 4.38
C HIS A 70 4.16 -1.61 3.95
N THR A 71 3.35 -2.64 4.19
CA THR A 71 1.92 -2.62 3.87
C THR A 71 1.17 -1.54 4.65
N VAL A 72 1.51 -1.33 5.93
CA VAL A 72 0.93 -0.25 6.74
C VAL A 72 1.36 1.12 6.22
N GLU A 73 2.64 1.29 5.83
CA GLU A 73 3.13 2.52 5.20
C GLU A 73 2.42 2.81 3.87
N SER A 74 2.17 1.79 3.04
CA SER A 74 1.39 1.91 1.80
C SER A 74 -0.04 2.36 2.05
N ALA A 75 -0.72 1.74 3.03
CA ALA A 75 -2.08 2.10 3.39
C ALA A 75 -2.15 3.56 3.86
N ARG A 76 -1.17 3.99 4.68
CA ARG A 76 -1.05 5.37 5.12
C ARG A 76 -0.81 6.34 3.95
N ALA A 77 0.04 5.98 3.00
CA ALA A 77 0.28 6.80 1.81
C ALA A 77 -1.00 6.96 0.97
N ALA A 78 -1.78 5.89 0.81
CA ALA A 78 -3.08 5.94 0.14
C ALA A 78 -4.07 6.87 0.86
N LEU A 79 -4.17 6.78 2.19
CA LEU A 79 -5.01 7.69 2.99
C LEU A 79 -4.56 9.15 2.88
N ASN A 80 -3.26 9.41 2.99
CA ASN A 80 -2.71 10.75 2.85
C ASN A 80 -3.03 11.34 1.47
N SER A 81 -2.97 10.55 0.40
CA SER A 81 -3.31 11.02 -0.94
C SER A 81 -4.73 11.58 -1.05
N VAL A 82 -5.68 11.01 -0.31
CA VAL A 82 -7.06 11.49 -0.23
C VAL A 82 -7.13 12.77 0.60
N LEU A 83 -6.47 12.79 1.76
CA LEU A 83 -6.44 13.95 2.65
C LEU A 83 -5.92 15.21 1.94
N TRP A 84 -4.79 15.09 1.24
CA TRP A 84 -4.22 16.19 0.45
C TRP A 84 -5.20 16.71 -0.60
N LYS A 85 -5.98 15.83 -1.24
CA LYS A 85 -6.95 16.24 -2.25
C LYS A 85 -8.17 16.93 -1.65
N LEU A 86 -8.59 16.53 -0.45
CA LEU A 86 -9.65 17.20 0.31
C LEU A 86 -9.21 18.62 0.73
N GLU A 87 -8.02 18.76 1.29
CA GLU A 87 -7.46 20.07 1.70
C GLU A 87 -7.33 21.04 0.51
N ILE A 88 -6.91 20.56 -0.67
CA ILE A 88 -6.85 21.37 -1.89
C ILE A 88 -8.25 21.82 -2.34
N ASN A 89 -9.27 20.96 -2.23
CA ASN A 89 -10.63 21.32 -2.61
C ASN A 89 -11.27 22.34 -1.65
N ASP A 90 -10.97 22.27 -0.36
CA ASP A 90 -11.43 23.25 0.63
C ASP A 90 -10.82 24.64 0.37
N LEU A 91 -9.53 24.70 0.00
CA LEU A 91 -8.86 25.95 -0.38
C LEU A 91 -9.44 26.55 -1.68
N ASN A 92 -9.86 25.72 -2.63
CA ASN A 92 -10.45 26.17 -3.90
C ASN A 92 -11.95 26.51 -3.81
N SER A 93 -12.66 26.02 -2.80
CA SER A 93 -14.10 26.30 -2.61
C SER A 93 -14.37 27.62 -1.87
N GLY A 94 -13.33 28.24 -1.32
CA GLY A 94 -13.37 29.55 -0.66
C GLY A 94 -12.92 30.74 -1.52
N ALA A 95 -12.68 30.55 -2.82
CA ALA A 95 -12.22 31.57 -3.77
C ALA A 95 -13.32 32.00 -4.76
#